data_AF-A0A5C8VEB1-F1
#
_entry.id   AF-A0A5C8VEB1-F1
#
_cell.length_a   1.000
_cell.length_b   1.000
_cell.length_c   1.000
_cell.angle_alpha   90.00
_cell.angle_beta   90.00
_cell.angle_gamma   90.00
#
_symmetry.space_group_name_H-M   'P 1'
#
loop_
_entity.id
_entity.type
_entity.pdbx_description
1 polymer ?
#
loop_
_entity_poly.entity_id
_entity_poly.type
_entity_poly.pdbx_seq_one_letter_code
_entity_poly.pdbx_strand_id
1 'polypeptide(L)'
;MPAAQPGYFARAQICHNVSAVTGACLVMRKEIFKEVNGFERNLAVAFNDVDLCLRVQQKGYLIVFTPFAELFHHESASRGLDTTAENMQRFQDEHRLMVQRWESNLLNDRFYSPNLSLSHEDYNYNIGASMVGRINSARRSTLQND
;
A
#
# COMPACT_ATOMS: atom_id res chain seq x y z
N MET A 1 13.52 6.45 0.63
CA MET A 1 14.09 7.06 1.86
C MET A 1 15.59 6.82 1.90
N PRO A 2 16.40 7.75 2.43
CA PRO A 2 17.82 7.53 2.68
C PRO A 2 18.06 6.42 3.70
N ALA A 3 19.10 5.60 3.52
CA ALA A 3 19.41 4.44 4.36
C ALA A 3 19.58 4.78 5.86
N ALA A 4 20.08 5.97 6.18
CA ALA A 4 20.32 6.40 7.56
C ALA A 4 19.04 6.87 8.30
N GLN A 5 17.91 7.04 7.62
CA GLN A 5 16.69 7.54 8.25
C GLN A 5 15.87 6.39 8.85
N PRO A 6 15.66 6.33 10.17
CA PRO A 6 14.97 5.22 10.81
C PRO A 6 13.47 5.15 10.46
N GLY A 7 12.89 6.26 10.00
CA GLY A 7 11.46 6.38 9.75
C GLY A 7 10.63 6.33 11.03
N TYR A 8 9.31 6.24 10.88
CA TYR A 8 8.37 6.17 11.99
C TYR A 8 8.66 4.96 12.89
N PHE A 9 8.93 5.21 14.19
CA PHE A 9 9.27 4.16 15.17
C PHE A 9 10.36 3.19 14.71
N ALA A 10 11.39 3.68 13.99
CA ALA A 10 12.47 2.85 13.44
C ALA A 10 12.01 1.73 12.50
N ARG A 11 10.80 1.81 11.96
CA ARG A 11 10.20 0.78 11.10
C ARG A 11 11.01 0.52 9.84
N ALA A 12 11.73 1.51 9.32
CA ALA A 12 12.59 1.35 8.15
C ALA A 12 13.86 0.53 8.43
N GLN A 13 14.17 0.21 9.70
CA GLN A 13 15.37 -0.54 10.11
C GLN A 13 15.08 -1.99 10.50
N ILE A 14 13.83 -2.43 10.44
CA ILE A 14 13.41 -3.77 10.87
C ILE A 14 12.69 -4.51 9.75
N CYS A 15 12.89 -5.83 9.72
CA CYS A 15 12.12 -6.70 8.83
C CYS A 15 10.68 -6.82 9.35
N HIS A 16 9.70 -6.56 8.49
CA HIS A 16 8.29 -6.59 8.87
C HIS A 16 7.37 -6.77 7.67
N ASN A 17 6.13 -7.20 7.92
CA ASN A 17 5.14 -7.36 6.88
C ASN A 17 4.48 -6.02 6.53
N VAL A 18 4.23 -5.81 5.25
CA VAL A 18 3.56 -4.63 4.69
C VAL A 18 2.52 -5.08 3.67
N SER A 19 1.60 -4.19 3.28
CA SER A 19 0.63 -4.52 2.23
C SER A 19 1.24 -4.51 0.83
N ALA A 20 2.20 -3.63 0.59
CA ALA A 20 2.89 -3.55 -0.69
C ALA A 20 4.30 -2.95 -0.49
N VAL A 21 5.18 -3.26 -1.44
CA VAL A 21 6.47 -2.61 -1.63
C VAL A 21 6.53 -2.03 -3.03
N THR A 22 7.41 -1.05 -3.23
CA THR A 22 7.59 -0.45 -4.57
C THR A 22 8.21 -1.43 -5.55
N GLY A 23 7.79 -1.36 -6.82
CA GLY A 23 8.38 -2.11 -7.93
C GLY A 23 9.86 -1.78 -8.19
N ALA A 24 10.39 -0.67 -7.65
CA ALA A 24 11.80 -0.31 -7.78
C ALA A 24 12.75 -1.31 -7.12
N CYS A 25 12.30 -2.01 -6.07
CA CYS A 25 13.09 -3.03 -5.38
C CYS A 25 12.17 -4.14 -4.87
N LEU A 26 11.81 -5.06 -5.78
CA LEU A 26 10.95 -6.20 -5.49
C LEU A 26 11.60 -7.48 -6.01
N VAL A 27 11.64 -8.50 -5.16
CA VAL A 27 12.03 -9.87 -5.55
C VAL A 27 10.98 -10.85 -5.08
N MET A 28 10.64 -11.81 -5.92
CA MET A 28 9.72 -12.89 -5.57
C MET A 28 10.02 -14.16 -6.36
N ARG A 29 9.47 -15.27 -5.87
CA ARG A 29 9.54 -16.56 -6.56
C ARG A 29 8.78 -16.53 -7.88
N LYS A 30 9.37 -17.10 -8.93
CA LYS A 30 8.80 -17.12 -10.29
C LYS A 30 7.45 -17.85 -10.33
N GLU A 31 7.32 -18.92 -9.57
CA GLU A 31 6.11 -19.72 -9.44
C GLU A 31 4.96 -18.89 -8.85
N ILE A 32 5.21 -18.08 -7.82
CA ILE A 32 4.20 -17.19 -7.23
C ILE A 32 3.79 -16.11 -8.23
N PHE A 33 4.76 -15.51 -8.93
CA PHE A 33 4.47 -14.49 -9.95
C PHE A 33 3.55 -15.04 -11.05
N LYS A 34 3.81 -16.28 -11.49
CA LYS A 34 2.94 -16.98 -12.45
C LYS A 34 1.58 -17.33 -11.86
N GLU A 35 1.53 -17.79 -10.60
CA GLU A 35 0.29 -18.17 -9.91
C GLU A 35 -0.72 -17.01 -9.85
N VAL A 36 -0.23 -15.78 -9.67
CA VAL A 36 -1.08 -14.58 -9.66
C VAL A 36 -1.32 -13.99 -11.05
N ASN A 37 -0.77 -14.58 -12.12
CA ASN A 37 -0.82 -14.09 -13.51
C ASN A 37 0.00 -12.82 -13.80
N GLY A 38 1.10 -12.61 -13.06
CA GLY A 38 2.02 -11.51 -13.30
C GLY A 38 1.44 -10.12 -13.04
N PHE A 39 1.91 -9.09 -13.75
CA PHE A 39 1.39 -7.72 -13.65
C PHE A 39 0.04 -7.55 -14.36
N GLU A 40 -0.83 -6.71 -13.81
CA GLU A 40 -2.09 -6.31 -14.45
C GLU A 40 -1.78 -5.39 -15.63
N ARG A 41 -2.24 -5.76 -16.83
CA ARG A 41 -1.89 -5.05 -18.07
C ARG A 41 -2.50 -3.65 -18.14
N ASN A 42 -3.62 -3.44 -17.45
CA ASN A 42 -4.28 -2.15 -17.36
C ASN A 42 -3.67 -1.23 -16.29
N LEU A 43 -2.63 -1.68 -15.58
CA LEU A 43 -1.79 -0.88 -14.69
C LEU A 43 -0.39 -0.85 -15.30
N ALA A 44 -0.22 -0.08 -16.36
CA ALA A 44 1.03 -0.06 -17.12
C ALA A 44 2.14 0.70 -16.38
N VAL A 45 1.77 1.76 -15.66
CA VAL A 45 2.74 2.68 -15.05
C VAL A 45 2.52 2.83 -13.55
N ALA A 46 1.34 3.25 -13.11
CA ALA A 46 1.07 3.41 -11.69
C ALA A 46 0.41 2.17 -11.07
N PHE A 47 0.67 1.96 -9.78
CA PHE A 47 0.01 0.97 -8.91
C PHE A 47 0.19 -0.52 -9.28
N ASN A 48 0.94 -0.85 -10.33
CA ASN A 48 1.14 -2.24 -10.77
C ASN A 48 1.78 -3.12 -9.69
N ASP A 49 2.67 -2.54 -8.90
CA ASP A 49 3.36 -3.14 -7.77
C ASP A 49 2.41 -3.35 -6.59
N VAL A 50 1.54 -2.38 -6.30
CA VAL A 50 0.50 -2.48 -5.27
C VAL A 50 -0.52 -3.57 -5.61
N ASP A 51 -1.07 -3.57 -6.83
CA ASP A 51 -2.02 -4.61 -7.27
C ASP A 51 -1.39 -6.01 -7.23
N LEU A 52 -0.13 -6.14 -7.69
CA LEU A 52 0.60 -7.41 -7.60
C LEU A 52 0.72 -7.88 -6.15
N CYS A 53 1.15 -7.01 -5.23
CA CYS A 53 1.30 -7.33 -3.82
C CYS A 53 -0.02 -7.76 -3.18
N LEU A 54 -1.11 -7.05 -3.45
CA LEU A 54 -2.44 -7.38 -2.92
C LEU A 54 -2.96 -8.73 -3.45
N ARG A 55 -2.74 -9.05 -4.74
CA ARG A 55 -3.08 -10.38 -5.28
C ARG A 55 -2.25 -11.50 -4.68
N VAL A 56 -0.96 -11.27 -4.46
CA VAL A 56 -0.08 -12.24 -3.77
C VAL A 56 -0.58 -12.49 -2.35
N GLN A 57 -1.01 -11.45 -1.64
CA GLN A 57 -1.62 -11.60 -0.31
C GLN A 57 -2.95 -12.35 -0.33
N GLN A 58 -3.80 -12.15 -1.35
CA GLN A 58 -5.04 -12.93 -1.51
C GLN A 58 -4.79 -14.44 -1.67
N LYS A 59 -3.61 -14.84 -2.13
CA LYS A 59 -3.17 -16.25 -2.17
C LYS A 59 -2.61 -16.77 -0.84
N GLY A 60 -2.57 -15.94 0.20
CA GLY A 60 -2.09 -16.30 1.53
C GLY A 60 -0.59 -16.10 1.75
N TYR A 61 0.12 -15.52 0.78
CA TYR A 61 1.54 -15.18 0.94
C TYR A 61 1.73 -13.85 1.66
N LEU A 62 2.92 -13.64 2.22
CA LEU A 62 3.30 -12.39 2.88
C LEU A 62 4.12 -11.51 1.95
N ILE A 63 3.94 -10.20 2.07
CA ILE A 63 4.85 -9.20 1.52
C ILE A 63 5.71 -8.69 2.67
N VAL A 64 7.02 -8.83 2.53
CA VAL A 64 7.99 -8.56 3.59
C VAL A 64 8.90 -7.42 3.14
N PHE A 65 8.92 -6.36 3.93
CA PHE A 65 9.96 -5.33 3.83
C PHE A 65 11.23 -5.81 4.53
N THR A 66 12.38 -5.65 3.87
CA THR A 66 13.70 -5.94 4.46
C THR A 66 14.60 -4.71 4.37
N PRO A 67 15.24 -4.29 5.48
CA PRO A 67 16.19 -3.18 5.47
C PRO A 67 17.56 -3.58 4.90
N PHE A 68 17.79 -4.88 4.66
CA PHE A 68 19.11 -5.39 4.29
C PHE A 68 19.39 -5.37 2.77
N ALA A 69 18.40 -4.99 1.96
CA ALA A 69 18.56 -4.83 0.52
C ALA A 69 18.46 -3.34 0.17
N GLU A 70 19.59 -2.74 -0.19
CA GLU A 70 19.69 -1.31 -0.49
C GLU A 70 19.98 -1.07 -1.98
N LEU A 71 19.15 -0.25 -2.61
CA LEU A 71 19.32 0.17 -4.01
C LEU A 71 19.19 1.68 -4.12
N PHE A 72 19.96 2.29 -5.01
CA PHE A 72 19.77 3.68 -5.39
C PHE A 72 18.62 3.77 -6.41
N HIS A 73 17.56 4.48 -6.03
CA HIS A 73 16.43 4.74 -6.90
C HIS A 73 16.46 6.19 -7.38
N HIS A 74 16.78 6.40 -8.67
CA HIS A 74 16.65 7.70 -9.32
C HIS A 74 15.21 7.92 -9.74
N GLU A 75 14.40 8.42 -8.80
CA GLU A 75 12.95 8.52 -8.96
C GLU A 75 12.53 9.25 -10.26
N SER A 76 11.53 8.69 -10.93
CA SER A 76 10.93 9.22 -12.17
C SER A 76 11.90 9.40 -13.36
N ALA A 77 13.13 8.87 -13.29
CA ALA A 77 14.12 9.02 -14.36
C ALA A 77 13.68 8.39 -15.69
N SER A 78 12.98 7.25 -15.66
CA SER A 78 12.49 6.54 -16.85
C SER A 78 11.04 6.89 -17.22
N ARG A 79 10.21 7.23 -16.23
CA ARG A 79 8.78 7.55 -16.41
C ARG A 79 8.56 8.99 -16.89
N GLY A 80 9.42 9.93 -16.49
CA GLY A 80 9.12 11.36 -16.60
C GLY A 80 8.02 11.80 -15.62
N LEU A 81 7.55 13.03 -15.77
CA LEU A 81 6.43 13.57 -15.00
C LEU A 81 5.09 13.27 -15.71
N ASP A 82 4.03 13.03 -14.95
CA ASP A 82 2.67 12.90 -15.47
C ASP A 82 2.05 14.27 -15.80
N THR A 83 2.76 15.07 -16.58
CA THR A 83 2.37 16.45 -16.93
C THR A 83 1.71 16.58 -18.29
N THR A 84 1.76 15.54 -19.13
CA THR A 84 1.03 15.51 -20.40
C THR A 84 -0.42 15.07 -20.19
N ALA A 85 -1.33 15.54 -21.04
CA ALA A 85 -2.74 15.16 -20.97
C ALA A 85 -2.94 13.63 -21.08
N GLU A 86 -2.15 12.97 -21.92
CA GLU A 86 -2.19 11.51 -22.08
C GLU A 86 -1.76 10.77 -20.81
N ASN A 87 -0.65 11.20 -20.17
CA ASN A 87 -0.18 10.60 -18.93
C ASN A 87 -1.18 10.79 -17.79
N MET A 88 -1.80 11.98 -17.72
CA MET A 88 -2.86 12.27 -16.74
C MET A 88 -4.08 11.37 -16.96
N GLN A 89 -4.53 11.21 -18.21
CA GLN A 89 -5.66 10.35 -18.53
C GLN A 89 -5.37 8.88 -18.17
N ARG A 90 -4.19 8.37 -18.53
CA ARG A 90 -3.75 7.02 -18.13
C ARG A 90 -3.77 6.87 -16.61
N PHE A 91 -3.17 7.82 -15.87
CA PHE A 91 -3.14 7.79 -14.42
C PHE A 91 -4.56 7.76 -13.80
N GLN A 92 -5.50 8.55 -14.34
CA GLN A 92 -6.89 8.55 -13.89
C GLN A 92 -7.59 7.21 -14.12
N ASP A 93 -7.34 6.56 -15.26
CA ASP A 93 -7.92 5.26 -15.57
C ASP A 93 -7.31 4.14 -14.71
N GLU A 94 -5.99 4.16 -14.50
CA GLU A 94 -5.28 3.26 -13.57
C GLU A 94 -5.76 3.44 -12.12
N HIS A 95 -5.92 4.69 -11.68
CA HIS A 95 -6.46 5.03 -10.36
C HIS A 95 -7.90 4.52 -10.19
N ARG A 96 -8.76 4.72 -11.20
CA ARG A 96 -10.14 4.23 -11.18
C ARG A 96 -10.18 2.72 -11.02
N LEU A 97 -9.33 2.00 -11.74
CA LEU A 97 -9.22 0.54 -11.62
C LEU A 97 -8.80 0.12 -10.20
N MET A 98 -7.83 0.80 -9.61
CA MET A 98 -7.39 0.53 -8.23
C MET A 98 -8.49 0.76 -7.21
N VAL A 99 -9.21 1.88 -7.29
CA VAL A 99 -10.35 2.16 -6.39
C VAL A 99 -11.41 1.08 -6.56
N GLN A 100 -11.84 0.78 -7.78
CA GLN A 100 -12.87 -0.22 -8.05
C GLN A 100 -12.51 -1.62 -7.51
N ARG A 101 -11.23 -2.01 -7.60
CA ARG A 101 -10.79 -3.35 -7.22
C ARG A 101 -10.40 -3.45 -5.74
N TRP A 102 -9.81 -2.41 -5.16
CA TRP A 102 -9.06 -2.51 -3.90
C TRP A 102 -9.45 -1.48 -2.83
N GLU A 103 -10.42 -0.60 -3.05
CA GLU A 103 -10.80 0.44 -2.07
C GLU A 103 -10.99 -0.13 -0.66
N SER A 104 -11.76 -1.21 -0.51
CA SER A 104 -12.00 -1.83 0.79
C SER A 104 -10.72 -2.32 1.46
N ASN A 105 -9.80 -2.93 0.68
CA ASN A 105 -8.50 -3.41 1.18
C ASN A 105 -7.58 -2.25 1.60
N LEU A 106 -7.58 -1.16 0.84
CA LEU A 106 -6.73 0.01 1.10
C LEU A 106 -7.24 0.82 2.31
N LEU A 107 -8.56 0.96 2.46
CA LEU A 107 -9.17 1.63 3.61
C LEU A 107 -9.05 0.82 4.91
N ASN A 108 -8.92 -0.51 4.80
CA ASN A 108 -8.81 -1.43 5.92
C ASN A 108 -7.48 -2.21 5.89
N ASP A 109 -6.39 -1.53 5.56
CA ASP A 109 -5.05 -2.15 5.48
C ASP A 109 -4.65 -2.75 6.83
N ARG A 110 -4.44 -4.07 6.87
CA ARG A 110 -4.04 -4.83 8.06
C ARG A 110 -2.71 -4.36 8.67
N PHE A 111 -1.80 -3.83 7.85
CA PHE A 111 -0.46 -3.41 8.27
C PHE A 111 -0.36 -1.91 8.56
N TYR A 112 -1.45 -1.17 8.36
CA TYR A 112 -1.57 0.24 8.69
C TYR A 112 -2.47 0.43 9.92
N SER A 113 -2.07 1.33 10.82
CA SER A 113 -2.85 1.56 12.04
C SER A 113 -4.12 2.36 11.72
N PRO A 114 -5.31 1.89 12.14
CA PRO A 114 -6.56 2.62 11.90
C PRO A 114 -6.65 3.93 12.68
N ASN A 115 -5.68 4.22 13.56
CA ASN A 115 -5.60 5.48 14.31
C ASN A 115 -4.76 6.54 13.59
N LEU A 116 -4.08 6.19 12.50
CA LEU A 116 -3.25 7.10 11.71
C LEU A 116 -4.03 7.64 10.51
N SER A 117 -3.61 8.82 10.04
CA SER A 117 -4.23 9.54 8.94
C SER A 117 -3.99 8.82 7.61
N LEU A 118 -5.04 8.62 6.82
CA LEU A 118 -4.92 8.15 5.43
C LEU A 118 -4.69 9.29 4.43
N SER A 119 -4.77 10.55 4.88
CA SER A 119 -4.64 11.73 4.02
C SER A 119 -3.26 12.38 4.06
N HIS A 120 -2.38 11.94 4.98
CA HIS A 120 -1.03 12.47 5.14
C HIS A 120 -0.05 11.32 5.40
N GLU A 121 1.17 11.45 4.87
CA GLU A 121 2.22 10.43 4.97
C GLU A 121 3.12 10.60 6.21
N ASP A 122 2.74 11.49 7.13
CA ASP A 122 3.51 11.89 8.30
C ASP A 122 3.24 11.05 9.56
N TYR A 123 2.41 10.00 9.44
CA TYR A 123 1.97 9.15 10.54
C TYR A 123 1.29 9.95 11.67
N ASN A 124 0.65 11.08 11.36
CA ASN A 124 -0.20 11.78 12.31
C ASN A 124 -1.52 11.06 12.56
N TYR A 125 -2.17 11.39 13.67
CA TYR A 125 -3.46 10.80 14.02
C TYR A 125 -4.56 11.18 13.04
N ASN A 126 -5.49 10.27 12.83
CA ASN A 126 -6.72 10.57 12.13
C ASN A 126 -7.65 11.41 13.03
N ILE A 127 -7.55 12.74 12.94
CA ILE A 127 -8.39 13.67 13.72
C ILE A 127 -9.85 13.72 13.20
N GLY A 128 -10.14 13.04 12.08
CA GLY A 128 -11.45 13.02 11.41
C GLY A 128 -12.52 12.10 12.00
N ALA A 129 -12.21 11.32 13.04
CA ALA A 129 -13.21 10.69 13.89
C ALA A 129 -12.94 11.16 15.31
N SER A 130 -13.76 12.10 15.80
CA SER A 130 -13.69 12.48 17.20
C SER A 130 -13.63 11.22 18.06
N MET A 131 -12.84 11.25 19.12
CA MET A 131 -12.70 10.18 20.11
C MET A 131 -14.07 9.66 20.64
N VAL A 132 -15.16 10.40 20.38
CA VAL A 132 -16.57 10.09 20.62
C VAL A 132 -17.14 9.01 19.69
N GLY A 133 -16.70 8.92 18.43
CA GLY A 133 -17.26 8.00 17.44
C GLY A 133 -16.93 6.52 17.68
N ARG A 134 -15.72 6.23 18.20
CA ARG A 134 -15.24 4.85 18.40
C ARG A 134 -15.65 4.24 19.74
N ILE A 135 -15.90 5.06 20.77
CA ILE A 135 -16.46 4.57 22.05
C ILE A 135 -17.89 4.04 21.86
N ASN A 136 -18.64 4.59 20.89
CA ASN A 136 -20.01 4.18 20.61
C ASN A 136 -20.11 2.89 19.76
N SER A 137 -19.14 2.58 18.90
CA SER A 137 -19.15 1.32 18.14
C SER A 137 -18.76 0.10 18.99
N ALA A 138 -17.84 0.28 19.93
CA ALA A 138 -17.44 -0.78 20.88
C ALA A 138 -18.53 -1.16 21.89
N ARG A 139 -19.52 -0.28 22.13
CA ARG A 139 -20.68 -0.57 23.01
C ARG A 139 -21.84 -1.27 22.30
N ARG A 140 -21.92 -1.22 20.97
CA ARG A 140 -22.99 -1.88 20.20
C ARG A 140 -22.74 -3.37 19.97
N SER A 141 -21.49 -3.84 20.01
CA SER A 141 -21.18 -5.27 19.88
C SER A 141 -21.48 -6.09 21.15
N THR A 142 -21.69 -5.45 22.30
CA THR A 142 -22.01 -6.10 23.58
C THR A 142 -23.51 -6.14 23.91
N LEU A 143 -24.39 -5.59 23.06
CA LEU A 143 -25.85 -5.50 23.32
C LEU A 143 -26.71 -6.20 22.25
N GLN A 144 -26.12 -7.10 21.45
CA GLN A 144 -26.83 -7.90 20.44
C GLN A 144 -26.73 -9.41 20.69
N ASN A 145 -26.47 -9.82 21.94
CA ASN A 145 -26.53 -11.22 22.38
C ASN A 145 -27.34 -11.33 23.69
N ASP A 146 -28.56 -10.81 23.70
CA ASP A 146 -29.62 -11.16 24.65
C ASP A 146 -30.97 -11.19 23.92
#